data_AF-A0A6J1P779-F1
#
_entry.id   AF-A0A6J1P779-F1
#
_cell.length_a   1.000
_cell.length_b   1.000
_cell.length_c   1.000
_cell.angle_alpha   90.00
_cell.angle_beta   90.00
_cell.angle_gamma   90.00
#
_symmetry.space_group_name_H-M   'P 1'
#
loop_
_entity.id
_entity.type
_entity.pdbx_description
1 polymer ?
#
loop_
_entity_poly.entity_id
_entity_poly.type
_entity_poly.pdbx_seq_one_letter_code
_entity_poly.pdbx_strand_id
1 'polypeptide(L)'
;MLSKLKQECGGGFTCKLEGMFKDMELSKDINITYKQHQAATQESGGLELSVYILTMGFWPTYPPVEVRLPAELTRHQDHFAKFYLAKHSGRKLQWQATLGHCVLRAHFAQGNKELQVSLFQALVLLLFNDGDNLSFEDIKTATNIEVIVKR
;
A
#
# COMPACT_ATOMS: atom_id res chain seq x y z
N MET A 1 15.29 -11.15 19.52
CA MET A 1 16.44 -10.77 18.66
C MET A 1 16.83 -9.31 18.86
N LEU A 2 15.91 -8.35 18.68
CA LEU A 2 16.19 -6.91 18.87
C LEU A 2 16.69 -6.55 20.28
N SER A 3 16.11 -7.15 21.33
CA SER A 3 16.56 -6.97 22.71
C SER A 3 18.04 -7.37 22.93
N LYS A 4 18.48 -8.46 22.28
CA LYS A 4 19.90 -8.89 22.32
C LYS A 4 20.80 -7.88 21.61
N LEU A 5 20.42 -7.41 20.42
CA LEU A 5 21.17 -6.37 19.70
C LEU A 5 21.28 -5.07 20.50
N LYS A 6 20.23 -4.69 21.23
CA LYS A 6 20.24 -3.52 22.11
C LYS A 6 21.20 -3.71 23.28
N GLN A 7 21.24 -4.90 23.86
CA GLN A 7 22.15 -5.24 24.96
C GLN A 7 23.61 -5.19 24.49
N GLU A 8 23.91 -5.79 23.34
CA GLU A 8 25.29 -5.91 22.83
C GLU A 8 25.80 -4.63 22.14
N CYS A 9 24.94 -3.85 21.48
CA CYS A 9 25.33 -2.72 20.64
C CYS A 9 24.77 -1.36 21.11
N GLY A 10 23.99 -1.34 22.20
CA GLY A 10 23.39 -0.14 22.77
C GLY A 10 22.11 0.34 22.08
N GLY A 11 21.35 1.19 22.79
CA GLY A 11 20.03 1.67 22.32
C GLY A 11 20.05 2.60 21.11
N GLY A 12 21.15 3.32 20.88
CA GLY A 12 21.30 4.16 19.69
C GLY A 12 21.31 3.34 18.39
N PHE A 13 21.90 2.14 18.43
CA PHE A 13 21.99 1.24 17.29
C PHE A 13 20.62 0.68 16.87
N THR A 14 19.79 0.29 17.85
CA THR A 14 18.46 -0.30 17.60
C THR A 14 17.34 0.72 17.46
N CYS A 15 17.59 2.01 17.69
CA CYS A 15 16.57 3.05 17.76
C CYS A 15 15.63 3.07 16.54
N LYS A 16 16.17 2.99 15.31
CA LYS A 16 15.36 2.95 14.09
C LYS A 16 14.50 1.70 13.99
N LEU A 17 15.07 0.53 14.29
CA LEU A 17 14.35 -0.74 14.28
C LEU A 17 13.21 -0.74 15.31
N GLU A 18 13.46 -0.24 16.53
CA GLU A 18 12.42 -0.06 17.55
C GLU A 18 11.30 0.86 17.05
N GLY A 19 11.65 1.95 16.36
CA GLY A 19 10.69 2.83 15.68
C GLY A 19 9.84 2.12 14.64
N MET A 20 10.44 1.26 13.81
CA MET A 20 9.72 0.48 12.80
C MET A 20 8.66 -0.44 13.44
N PHE A 21 8.98 -1.10 14.56
CA PHE A 21 7.99 -1.93 15.28
C PHE A 21 6.84 -1.10 15.86
N LYS A 22 7.14 0.08 16.43
CA LYS A 22 6.11 1.00 16.94
C LYS A 22 5.18 1.49 15.83
N ASP A 23 5.72 1.80 14.65
CA ASP A 23 4.91 2.19 13.49
C ASP A 23 3.94 1.06 13.08
N MET A 24 4.36 -0.20 13.18
CA MET A 24 3.50 -1.35 12.86
C MET A 24 2.35 -1.51 13.85
N GLU A 25 2.60 -1.31 15.14
CA GLU A 25 1.56 -1.33 16.19
C GLU A 25 0.58 -0.18 15.99
N LEU A 26 1.08 1.04 15.83
CA LEU A 26 0.25 2.22 15.59
C LEU A 26 -0.60 2.09 14.32
N SER A 27 -0.04 1.51 13.26
CA SER A 27 -0.79 1.25 12.03
C SER A 27 -1.98 0.32 12.25
N LYS A 28 -1.87 -0.69 13.13
CA LYS A 28 -3.01 -1.57 13.45
C LYS A 28 -4.14 -0.80 14.12
N ASP A 29 -3.82 0.05 15.08
CA ASP A 29 -4.81 0.86 15.80
C ASP A 29 -5.49 1.87 14.88
N ILE A 30 -4.72 2.49 13.97
CA ILE A 30 -5.24 3.40 12.94
C ILE A 30 -6.20 2.64 12.00
N ASN A 31 -5.86 1.43 11.57
CA ASN A 31 -6.74 0.64 10.70
C ASN A 31 -8.05 0.24 11.39
N ILE A 32 -8.00 -0.12 12.68
CA ILE A 32 -9.21 -0.44 13.46
C ILE A 32 -10.12 0.79 13.52
N THR A 33 -9.58 1.95 13.88
CA THR A 33 -10.36 3.19 13.96
C THR A 33 -10.84 3.68 12.59
N TYR A 34 -10.08 3.44 11.52
CA TYR A 34 -10.52 3.75 10.16
C TYR A 34 -11.67 2.85 9.71
N LYS A 35 -11.62 1.55 10.00
CA LYS A 35 -12.73 0.61 9.72
C LYS A 35 -14.02 1.03 10.43
N GLN A 36 -13.92 1.45 11.70
CA GLN A 36 -15.06 1.98 12.45
C GLN A 36 -15.62 3.27 11.83
N HIS A 37 -14.74 4.18 11.39
CA HIS A 37 -15.15 5.40 10.70
C HIS A 37 -15.87 5.12 9.37
N GLN A 38 -15.37 4.17 8.57
CA GLN A 38 -16.01 3.76 7.31
C GLN A 38 -17.41 3.17 7.55
N ALA A 39 -17.57 2.33 8.59
CA ALA A 39 -18.87 1.76 8.95
C ALA A 39 -19.88 2.85 9.36
N ALA A 40 -19.44 3.88 10.08
CA ALA A 40 -20.29 5.00 10.51
C ALA A 40 -20.70 5.93 9.36
N THR A 41 -19.85 6.08 8.35
CA THR A 41 -20.07 6.97 7.20
C THR A 41 -20.78 6.30 6.03
N GLN A 42 -21.07 4.99 6.12
CA GLN A 42 -21.64 4.17 5.04
C GLN A 42 -20.81 4.22 3.73
N GLU A 43 -19.53 4.60 3.81
CA GLU A 43 -18.62 4.67 2.66
C GLU A 43 -17.93 3.32 2.37
N SER A 44 -18.62 2.21 2.60
CA SER A 44 -18.10 0.88 2.26
C SER A 44 -18.22 0.64 0.75
N GLY A 45 -17.26 1.16 -0.03
CA GLY A 45 -16.94 0.56 -1.34
C GLY A 45 -16.48 -0.88 -1.11
N GLY A 46 -16.84 -1.82 -1.98
CA GLY A 46 -16.62 -3.27 -1.80
C GLY A 46 -15.15 -3.71 -1.66
N LEU A 47 -14.21 -2.78 -1.52
CA LEU A 47 -12.79 -2.95 -1.29
C LEU A 47 -12.44 -2.82 0.20
N GLU A 48 -11.81 -3.85 0.77
CA GLU A 48 -11.18 -3.74 2.08
C GLU A 48 -9.79 -3.13 1.96
N LEU A 49 -9.58 -1.94 2.56
CA LEU A 49 -8.28 -1.26 2.61
C LEU A 49 -7.63 -1.42 4.00
N SER A 50 -6.34 -1.77 4.01
CA SER A 50 -5.47 -1.73 5.18
C SER A 50 -4.22 -0.92 4.86
N VAL A 51 -3.87 0.06 5.70
CA VAL A 51 -2.79 1.03 5.46
C VAL A 51 -1.74 0.94 6.54
N TYR A 52 -0.47 0.88 6.14
CA TYR A 52 0.67 0.97 7.06
C TYR A 52 1.26 2.38 7.01
N ILE A 53 1.26 3.07 8.14
CA ILE A 53 1.82 4.41 8.29
C ILE A 53 3.23 4.31 8.84
N LEU A 54 4.20 4.74 8.03
CA LEU A 54 5.62 4.56 8.30
C LEU A 54 6.28 5.92 8.54
N THR A 55 7.00 6.07 9.66
CA THR A 55 7.69 7.30 9.99
C THR A 55 8.96 7.44 9.16
N MET A 56 9.03 8.48 8.33
CA MET A 56 10.26 8.84 7.62
C MET A 56 11.41 9.06 8.62
N GLY A 57 12.53 8.37 8.42
CA GLY A 57 13.70 8.41 9.30
C GLY A 57 13.96 7.12 10.09
N PHE A 58 12.92 6.30 10.32
CA PHE A 58 13.08 4.95 10.87
C PHE A 58 13.23 3.89 9.78
N TRP A 59 12.49 4.05 8.68
CA TRP A 59 12.49 3.12 7.57
C TRP A 59 13.57 3.47 6.53
N PRO A 60 14.05 2.50 5.73
CA PRO A 60 14.87 2.78 4.56
C PRO A 60 14.22 3.79 3.61
N THR A 61 15.03 4.51 2.85
CA THR A 61 14.51 5.42 1.82
C THR A 61 13.97 4.62 0.65
N TYR A 62 12.69 4.79 0.35
CA TYR A 62 12.04 4.23 -0.83
C TYR A 62 11.81 5.34 -1.85
N PRO A 63 12.39 5.25 -3.07
CA PRO A 63 12.12 6.22 -4.12
C PRO A 63 10.63 6.15 -4.50
N PRO A 64 9.92 7.29 -4.54
CA PRO A 64 8.56 7.31 -5.06
C PRO A 64 8.55 6.88 -6.52
N VAL A 65 7.61 6.01 -6.86
CA VAL A 65 7.35 5.56 -8.23
C VAL A 65 5.95 6.04 -8.60
N GLU A 66 5.86 6.80 -9.69
CA GLU A 66 4.57 7.28 -10.20
C GLU A 66 3.87 6.17 -10.97
N VAL A 67 2.68 5.80 -10.53
CA VAL A 67 1.82 4.82 -11.22
C VAL A 67 0.42 5.40 -11.39
N ARG A 68 -0.27 4.95 -12.43
CA ARG A 68 -1.69 5.29 -12.66
C ARG A 68 -2.56 4.28 -11.92
N LEU A 69 -3.23 4.77 -10.88
CA LEU A 69 -4.19 3.98 -10.11
C LEU A 69 -5.59 4.08 -10.72
N PRO A 70 -6.38 2.99 -10.73
CA PRO A 70 -7.81 3.04 -11.00
C PRO A 70 -8.52 4.02 -10.05
N ALA A 71 -9.55 4.68 -10.56
CA ALA A 71 -10.30 5.71 -9.84
C ALA A 71 -10.82 5.23 -8.47
N GLU A 72 -11.22 3.96 -8.38
CA GLU A 72 -11.66 3.36 -7.12
C GLU A 72 -10.54 3.35 -6.06
N LEU A 73 -9.31 2.92 -6.42
CA LEU A 73 -8.17 2.91 -5.50
C LEU A 73 -7.79 4.33 -5.07
N THR A 74 -7.79 5.29 -6.00
CA THR A 74 -7.52 6.70 -5.70
C THR A 74 -8.54 7.25 -4.70
N ARG A 75 -9.83 6.97 -4.89
CA ARG A 75 -10.88 7.38 -3.95
C ARG A 75 -10.62 6.83 -2.54
N HIS A 76 -10.26 5.56 -2.42
CA HIS A 76 -9.95 4.96 -1.12
C HIS A 76 -8.69 5.57 -0.47
N GLN A 77 -7.66 5.90 -1.27
CA GLN A 77 -6.49 6.62 -0.76
C GLN A 77 -6.85 8.02 -0.24
N ASP A 78 -7.68 8.77 -0.97
CA ASP A 78 -8.11 10.11 -0.58
C ASP A 78 -8.97 10.11 0.69
N HIS A 79 -9.88 9.14 0.81
CA HIS A 79 -10.73 9.00 1.99
C HIS A 79 -9.88 8.69 3.23
N PHE A 80 -8.94 7.76 3.10
CA PHE A 80 -8.00 7.46 4.17
C PHE A 80 -7.14 8.69 4.53
N ALA A 81 -6.63 9.41 3.54
CA ALA A 81 -5.82 10.60 3.76
C ALA A 81 -6.58 11.69 4.52
N LYS A 82 -7.84 11.96 4.15
CA LYS A 82 -8.72 12.89 4.88
C LYS A 82 -8.93 12.46 6.33
N PHE A 83 -9.27 11.18 6.55
CA PHE A 83 -9.44 10.62 7.89
C PHE A 83 -8.18 10.79 8.75
N TYR A 84 -7.01 10.45 8.20
CA TYR A 84 -5.76 10.50 8.93
C TYR A 84 -5.35 11.95 9.26
N LEU A 85 -5.41 12.85 8.28
CA LEU A 85 -4.98 14.25 8.45
C LEU A 85 -5.92 15.05 9.35
N ALA A 86 -7.20 14.68 9.45
CA ALA A 86 -8.13 15.29 10.40
C ALA A 86 -7.69 15.09 11.87
N LYS A 87 -7.04 13.97 12.19
CA LYS A 87 -6.52 13.67 13.54
C LYS A 87 -5.05 14.02 13.72
N HIS A 88 -4.29 14.06 12.63
CA HIS A 88 -2.85 14.28 12.62
C HIS A 88 -2.47 15.53 11.81
N SER A 89 -2.93 16.70 12.28
CA SER A 89 -2.64 17.98 11.64
C SER A 89 -1.12 18.25 11.57
N GLY A 90 -0.69 18.94 10.51
CA GLY A 90 0.72 19.26 10.27
C GLY A 90 1.56 18.11 9.71
N ARG A 91 0.97 16.94 9.42
CA ARG A 91 1.64 15.83 8.73
C ARG A 91 1.42 15.90 7.21
N LYS A 92 2.34 15.31 6.46
CA LYS A 92 2.21 15.07 5.01
C LYS A 92 2.33 13.56 4.76
N LEU A 93 1.38 13.01 4.01
CA LEU A 93 1.42 11.62 3.59
C LEU A 93 2.07 11.50 2.21
N GLN A 94 2.77 10.39 1.99
CA GLN A 94 3.33 10.00 0.71
C GLN A 94 3.13 8.49 0.52
N TRP A 95 2.35 8.10 -0.49
CA TRP A 95 2.10 6.70 -0.81
C TRP A 95 3.33 6.07 -1.47
N GLN A 96 3.64 4.83 -1.08
CA GLN A 96 4.77 4.06 -1.61
C GLN A 96 4.24 2.84 -2.36
N ALA A 97 3.98 3.00 -3.66
CA ALA A 97 3.38 1.98 -4.51
C ALA A 97 4.22 0.68 -4.57
N THR A 98 5.54 0.81 -4.46
CA THR A 98 6.51 -0.30 -4.46
C THR A 98 6.32 -1.29 -3.30
N LEU A 99 5.72 -0.85 -2.19
CA LEU A 99 5.44 -1.69 -1.02
C LEU A 99 3.98 -2.19 -0.99
N GLY A 100 3.17 -1.71 -1.93
CA GLY A 100 1.77 -2.08 -2.04
C GLY A 100 1.58 -3.51 -2.52
N HIS A 101 0.58 -4.18 -1.96
CA HIS A 101 0.10 -5.48 -2.39
C HIS A 101 -1.41 -5.56 -2.17
N CYS A 102 -2.08 -6.46 -2.88
CA CYS A 102 -3.50 -6.71 -2.72
C CYS A 102 -3.86 -8.15 -3.06
N VAL A 103 -5.09 -8.51 -2.74
CA VAL A 103 -5.70 -9.78 -3.14
C VAL A 103 -6.71 -9.49 -4.24
N LEU A 104 -6.55 -10.13 -5.40
CA LEU A 104 -7.50 -10.06 -6.50
C LEU A 104 -8.32 -11.33 -6.58
N ARG A 105 -9.62 -11.21 -6.82
CA ARG A 105 -10.47 -12.34 -7.21
C ARG A 105 -10.44 -12.48 -8.73
N ALA A 106 -9.93 -13.59 -9.22
CA ALA A 106 -9.84 -13.91 -10.64
C ALA A 106 -10.85 -15.00 -11.00
N HIS A 107 -11.59 -14.78 -12.09
CA HIS A 107 -12.61 -15.70 -12.60
C HIS A 107 -12.04 -16.49 -13.78
N PHE A 108 -11.63 -17.74 -13.53
CA PHE A 108 -11.16 -18.63 -14.59
C PHE A 108 -12.23 -19.67 -14.96
N ALA A 109 -12.11 -20.27 -16.15
CA ALA A 109 -13.02 -21.31 -16.62
C ALA A 109 -13.10 -22.53 -15.65
N GLN A 110 -11.99 -22.82 -14.95
CA GLN A 110 -11.91 -23.91 -13.95
C GLN A 110 -12.25 -23.44 -12.53
N GLY A 111 -12.89 -22.27 -12.40
CA GLY A 111 -13.36 -21.71 -11.14
C GLY A 111 -12.60 -20.48 -10.67
N ASN A 112 -13.10 -19.91 -9.59
CA ASN A 112 -12.58 -18.67 -9.02
C ASN A 112 -11.29 -18.93 -8.23
N LYS A 113 -10.35 -17.99 -8.29
CA LYS A 113 -9.08 -18.00 -7.54
C LYS A 113 -8.88 -16.66 -6.86
N GLU A 114 -8.17 -16.67 -5.75
CA GLU A 114 -7.69 -15.45 -5.08
C GLU A 114 -6.18 -15.36 -5.28
N LEU A 115 -5.73 -14.22 -5.81
CA LEU A 115 -4.34 -13.98 -6.19
C LEU A 115 -3.77 -12.91 -5.26
N GLN A 116 -2.80 -13.29 -4.43
CA GLN A 116 -2.01 -12.31 -3.67
C GLN A 116 -0.88 -11.80 -4.57
N VAL A 117 -0.94 -10.51 -4.91
CA VAL A 117 -0.08 -9.89 -5.90
C VAL A 117 0.45 -8.55 -5.42
N SER A 118 1.58 -8.09 -5.97
CA SER A 118 2.04 -6.72 -5.76
C SER A 118 1.07 -5.73 -6.40
N LEU A 119 1.11 -4.47 -5.98
CA LEU A 119 0.28 -3.42 -6.58
C LEU A 119 0.56 -3.29 -8.08
N PHE A 120 1.82 -3.38 -8.50
CA PHE A 120 2.19 -3.32 -9.92
C PHE A 120 1.58 -4.48 -10.73
N GLN A 121 1.63 -5.70 -10.21
CA GLN A 121 0.99 -6.84 -10.84
C GLN A 121 -0.53 -6.66 -10.92
N ALA A 122 -1.14 -6.14 -9.85
CA ALA A 122 -2.57 -5.89 -9.82
C ALA A 122 -3.01 -4.87 -10.87
N LEU A 123 -2.27 -3.77 -11.02
CA LEU A 123 -2.56 -2.74 -12.03
C LEU A 123 -2.56 -3.32 -13.44
N VAL A 124 -1.62 -4.21 -13.76
CA VAL A 124 -1.58 -4.89 -15.06
C VAL A 124 -2.76 -5.85 -15.22
N LEU A 125 -3.03 -6.69 -14.22
CA LEU A 125 -4.11 -7.69 -14.28
C LEU A 125 -5.49 -7.05 -14.41
N LEU A 126 -5.73 -5.90 -13.77
CA LEU A 126 -7.00 -5.19 -13.85
C LEU A 126 -7.33 -4.68 -15.25
N LEU A 127 -6.33 -4.40 -16.11
CA LEU A 127 -6.57 -3.97 -17.49
C LEU A 127 -7.26 -5.06 -18.32
N PHE A 128 -7.06 -6.33 -17.98
CA PHE A 128 -7.66 -7.45 -18.71
C PHE A 128 -9.16 -7.63 -18.42
N ASN A 129 -9.75 -6.83 -17.53
CA ASN A 129 -11.20 -6.75 -17.40
C ASN A 129 -11.86 -6.02 -18.58
N ASP A 130 -11.11 -5.15 -19.28
CA ASP A 130 -11.61 -4.32 -20.39
C ASP A 130 -11.06 -4.78 -21.77
N GLY A 131 -10.15 -5.76 -21.81
CA GLY A 131 -9.61 -6.29 -23.07
C GLY A 131 -8.76 -7.55 -22.92
N ASP A 132 -8.90 -8.50 -23.85
CA ASP A 132 -8.23 -9.81 -23.78
C ASP A 132 -6.76 -9.79 -24.26
N ASN A 133 -6.42 -8.85 -25.14
CA ASN A 133 -5.11 -8.76 -25.77
C ASN A 133 -4.61 -7.31 -25.70
N LEU A 134 -3.52 -7.09 -24.99
CA LEU A 134 -2.90 -5.79 -24.80
C LEU A 134 -1.43 -5.88 -25.20
N SER A 135 -0.94 -4.90 -25.96
CA SER A 135 0.48 -4.82 -26.25
C SER A 135 1.25 -4.32 -25.03
N PHE A 136 2.56 -4.53 -25.03
CA PHE A 136 3.43 -4.01 -23.98
C PHE A 136 3.33 -2.48 -23.84
N GLU A 137 3.26 -1.75 -24.96
CA GLU A 137 3.16 -0.29 -24.95
C GLU A 137 1.80 0.20 -24.42
N ASP A 138 0.72 -0.55 -24.67
CA ASP A 138 -0.60 -0.24 -24.09
C ASP A 138 -0.58 -0.36 -22.56
N ILE A 139 -0.03 -1.47 -22.05
CA ILE A 139 0.08 -1.74 -20.61
C ILE A 139 0.95 -0.67 -19.93
N LYS A 140 2.10 -0.35 -20.54
CA LYS A 140 3.02 0.67 -20.03
C LYS A 140 2.34 2.04 -19.98
N THR A 141 1.63 2.42 -21.04
CA THR A 141 0.92 3.71 -21.11
C THR A 141 -0.22 3.79 -20.11
N ALA A 142 -0.99 2.71 -19.96
CA ALA A 142 -2.14 2.65 -19.07
C ALA A 142 -1.74 2.67 -17.58
N THR A 143 -0.65 2.00 -17.21
CA THR A 143 -0.22 1.85 -15.80
C THR A 143 0.87 2.84 -15.37
N ASN A 144 1.63 3.40 -16.32
CA ASN A 144 2.83 4.21 -16.07
C ASN A 144 3.92 3.49 -15.25
N ILE A 145 3.97 2.16 -15.29
CA ILE A 145 5.02 1.39 -14.59
C ILE A 145 6.34 1.52 -15.36
N GLU A 146 7.42 1.85 -14.64
CA GLU A 146 8.75 1.97 -15.23
C GLU A 146 9.30 0.62 -15.72
N VAL A 147 9.97 0.65 -16.87
CA VAL A 147 10.65 -0.52 -17.43
C VAL A 147 12.07 -0.55 -16.89
N ILE A 148 12.31 -1.38 -15.87
CA ILE A 148 13.67 -1.61 -15.39
C ILE A 148 14.33 -2.64 -16.31
N VAL A 149 15.04 -2.15 -17.33
CA VAL A 149 15.96 -2.99 -18.11
C VAL A 149 17.17 -3.25 -17.22
N LYS A 150 17.21 -4.41 -16.57
CA LYS A 150 18.42 -4.87 -15.89
C LYS A 150 19.50 -5.09 -16.96
N ARG A 151 20.51 -4.22 -16.95
CA ARG A 151 21.78 -4.45 -17.67
C ARG A 151 22.62 -5.46 -16.91
#